data_AF-A6JEX1-F1
#
_entry.id   AF-A6JEX1-F1
#
_cell.length_a   1.000
_cell.length_b   1.000
_cell.length_c   1.000
_cell.angle_alpha   90.00
_cell.angle_beta   90.00
_cell.angle_gamma   90.00
#
_symmetry.space_group_name_H-M   'P 1'
#
loop_
_entity.id
_entity.type
_entity.pdbx_description
1 polymer ?
#
loop_
_entity_poly.entity_id
_entity_poly.type
_entity_poly.pdbx_seq_one_letter_code
_entity_poly.pdbx_strand_id
1 'polypeptide(L)'
;MEPSPLELPVDAVRRIATELNCDPTDERVALRLDEEDKLKRFKDCFYIPKMRDLPSIDLSLVNEDDNAIYFLGNSLGLQPKMVKTYLEEELDKWAKIGAYGHEVGKRPWIIGDESIVSLMKDIVGAHEKEIALMNALTVNLHLLLLSFFKPTPKRHKILLEAKAFPSDHYAIESQIQLHGLDVEKSMRMIKPREGEETLRMEDILEVIEKEGDSIAVVLFSGLHFYTGQLFNIPAITQAGHAKGCFVGFDLAHAVGNVELHLHDWDVDFACWCSYKYLNSGAGGLAGAFIHEKHAHTIKPATTINPRGQWIPNFQPSHSVGLLLACQFRDLSASNYDCAEEKIHSADRLSGILAQTLPWRK
;
A
#
# COMPACT_ATOMS: atom_id res chain seq x y z
N MET A 1 -22.48 26.02 -9.63
CA MET A 1 -22.66 25.57 -8.24
C MET A 1 -21.28 25.23 -7.75
N GLU A 2 -20.73 26.02 -6.84
CA GLU A 2 -19.53 25.59 -6.11
C GLU A 2 -19.83 24.24 -5.47
N PRO A 3 -18.92 23.26 -5.54
CA PRO A 3 -19.09 22.01 -4.82
C PRO A 3 -19.27 22.35 -3.34
N SER A 4 -20.36 21.89 -2.74
CA SER A 4 -20.51 21.97 -1.28
C SER A 4 -19.25 21.39 -0.66
N PRO A 5 -18.60 22.07 0.31
CA PRO A 5 -17.49 21.47 1.03
C PRO A 5 -17.98 20.12 1.59
N LEU A 6 -17.19 19.08 1.36
CA LEU A 6 -17.44 17.76 1.94
C LEU A 6 -17.59 17.92 3.46
N GLU A 7 -18.66 17.38 4.02
CA GLU A 7 -18.94 17.41 5.46
C GLU A 7 -17.79 16.71 6.23
N LEU A 8 -17.27 17.34 7.29
CA LEU A 8 -16.26 16.70 8.13
C LEU A 8 -16.90 15.59 8.97
N PRO A 9 -16.17 14.50 9.32
CA PRO A 9 -16.74 13.40 10.11
C PRO A 9 -17.36 13.84 11.44
N VAL A 10 -16.76 14.82 12.13
CA VAL A 10 -17.29 15.36 13.40
C VAL A 10 -18.64 16.06 13.21
N ASP A 11 -18.84 16.72 12.06
CA ASP A 11 -20.09 17.41 11.76
C ASP A 11 -21.17 16.42 11.37
N ALA A 12 -20.82 15.37 10.61
CA ALA A 12 -21.72 14.26 10.29
C ALA A 12 -22.24 13.56 11.56
N VAL A 13 -21.35 13.24 12.51
CA VAL A 13 -21.74 12.64 13.81
C VAL A 13 -22.70 13.54 14.59
N ARG A 14 -22.42 14.86 14.66
CA ARG A 14 -23.29 15.82 15.35
C ARG A 14 -24.65 15.98 14.67
N ARG A 15 -24.67 16.00 13.34
CA ARG A 15 -25.91 16.07 12.54
C ARG A 15 -26.78 14.84 12.81
N ILE A 16 -26.22 13.64 12.72
CA ILE A 16 -26.94 12.38 13.00
C ILE A 16 -27.47 12.36 14.44
N ALA A 17 -26.66 12.77 15.42
CA ALA A 17 -27.10 12.85 16.82
C ALA A 17 -28.28 13.82 17.01
N THR A 18 -28.26 14.96 16.29
CA THR A 18 -29.37 15.92 16.28
C THR A 18 -30.63 15.31 15.67
N GLU A 19 -30.51 14.60 14.56
CA GLU A 19 -31.63 13.89 13.90
C GLU A 19 -32.25 12.81 14.81
N LEU A 20 -31.42 12.12 15.60
CA LEU A 20 -31.84 11.10 16.56
C LEU A 20 -32.29 11.65 17.92
N ASN A 21 -32.18 12.97 18.12
CA ASN A 21 -32.42 13.66 19.39
C ASN A 21 -31.66 12.98 20.56
N CYS A 22 -30.35 12.78 20.37
CA CYS A 22 -29.45 12.16 21.35
C CYS A 22 -28.12 12.91 21.46
N ASP A 23 -27.30 12.52 22.44
CA ASP A 23 -25.92 13.02 22.55
C ASP A 23 -25.05 12.42 21.42
N PRO A 24 -24.06 13.14 20.87
CA PRO A 24 -23.12 12.61 19.88
C PRO A 24 -22.35 11.35 20.32
N THR A 25 -22.27 11.08 21.62
CA THR A 25 -21.60 9.91 22.20
C THR A 25 -22.55 8.75 22.52
N ASP A 26 -23.84 8.88 22.20
CA ASP A 26 -24.86 7.84 22.41
C ASP A 26 -24.68 6.67 21.41
N GLU A 27 -24.86 5.44 21.89
CA GLU A 27 -24.76 4.20 21.09
C GLU A 27 -25.63 4.26 19.82
N ARG A 28 -26.79 4.92 19.89
CA ARG A 28 -27.72 5.07 18.76
C ARG A 28 -27.07 5.75 17.54
N VAL A 29 -26.08 6.62 17.75
CA VAL A 29 -25.34 7.26 16.67
C VAL A 29 -24.50 6.24 15.89
N ALA A 30 -23.80 5.34 16.60
CA ALA A 30 -23.02 4.28 15.98
C ALA A 30 -23.91 3.28 15.24
N LEU A 31 -25.03 2.86 15.85
CA LEU A 31 -25.99 1.96 15.21
C LEU A 31 -26.58 2.56 13.93
N ARG A 32 -26.85 3.88 13.93
CA ARG A 32 -27.33 4.58 12.74
C ARG A 32 -26.29 4.63 11.63
N LEU A 33 -25.02 4.87 11.98
CA LEU A 33 -23.92 4.83 11.01
C LEU A 33 -23.75 3.42 10.42
N ASP A 34 -23.86 2.36 11.22
CA ASP A 34 -23.84 0.97 10.73
C ASP A 34 -25.07 0.64 9.86
N GLU A 35 -26.24 1.20 10.14
CA GLU A 35 -27.44 1.03 9.30
C GLU A 35 -27.24 1.63 7.91
N GLU A 36 -26.66 2.82 7.84
CA GLU A 36 -26.41 3.61 6.63
C GLU A 36 -25.15 3.18 5.86
N ASP A 37 -24.26 2.39 6.49
CA ASP A 37 -23.08 1.86 5.84
C ASP A 37 -23.43 0.87 4.71
N LYS A 38 -23.19 1.32 3.47
CA LYS A 38 -23.39 0.51 2.26
C LYS A 38 -22.42 -0.67 2.16
N LEU A 39 -21.30 -0.62 2.90
CA LEU A 39 -20.25 -1.63 2.91
C LEU A 39 -20.44 -2.68 4.00
N LYS A 40 -21.42 -2.54 4.91
CA LYS A 40 -21.62 -3.44 6.06
C LYS A 40 -21.67 -4.92 5.71
N ARG A 41 -22.20 -5.23 4.51
CA ARG A 41 -22.29 -6.60 3.96
C ARG A 41 -20.93 -7.30 3.85
N PHE A 42 -19.85 -6.55 3.67
CA PHE A 42 -18.51 -7.13 3.52
C PHE A 42 -17.97 -7.69 4.85
N LYS A 43 -18.51 -7.27 6.00
CA LYS A 43 -18.18 -7.86 7.30
C LYS A 43 -18.40 -9.37 7.30
N ASP A 44 -19.44 -9.84 6.61
CA ASP A 44 -19.78 -11.25 6.51
C ASP A 44 -18.83 -12.05 5.62
N CYS A 45 -17.94 -11.40 4.87
CA CYS A 45 -16.92 -12.07 4.05
C CYS A 45 -15.71 -12.54 4.87
N PHE A 46 -15.59 -12.18 6.16
CA PHE A 46 -14.40 -12.46 6.97
C PHE A 46 -14.69 -13.40 8.15
N TYR A 47 -13.68 -14.15 8.55
CA TYR A 47 -13.65 -14.83 9.84
C TYR A 47 -13.21 -13.84 10.93
N ILE A 48 -14.17 -13.38 11.74
CA ILE A 48 -13.90 -12.53 12.90
C ILE A 48 -13.70 -13.42 14.13
N PRO A 49 -12.59 -13.29 14.88
CA PRO A 49 -12.37 -14.08 16.10
C PRO A 49 -13.49 -13.88 17.13
N LYS A 50 -13.77 -14.92 17.91
CA LYS A 50 -14.66 -14.83 19.08
C LYS A 50 -13.85 -14.48 20.33
N MET A 51 -14.49 -13.77 21.26
CA MET A 51 -13.84 -13.40 22.52
C MET A 51 -13.31 -14.64 23.25
N ARG A 52 -14.08 -15.75 23.27
CA ARG A 52 -13.66 -17.00 23.93
C ARG A 52 -12.34 -17.59 23.45
N ASP A 53 -11.96 -17.31 22.20
CA ASP A 53 -10.80 -17.93 21.55
C ASP A 53 -9.53 -17.06 21.65
N LEU A 54 -9.61 -15.86 22.24
CA LEU A 54 -8.48 -14.94 22.34
C LEU A 54 -7.53 -15.32 23.51
N PRO A 55 -6.21 -15.48 23.28
CA PRO A 55 -5.30 -16.04 24.29
C PRO A 55 -5.10 -15.24 25.58
N SER A 56 -5.41 -13.94 25.60
CA SER A 56 -5.11 -13.03 26.71
C SER A 56 -6.35 -12.31 27.25
N ILE A 57 -7.54 -12.84 26.95
CA ILE A 57 -8.80 -12.28 27.42
C ILE A 57 -9.11 -12.80 28.84
N ASP A 58 -9.63 -11.93 29.70
CA ASP A 58 -10.29 -12.36 30.93
C ASP A 58 -11.77 -12.59 30.64
N LEU A 59 -12.18 -13.87 30.60
CA LEU A 59 -13.56 -14.25 30.28
C LEU A 59 -14.58 -13.77 31.30
N SER A 60 -14.16 -13.37 32.51
CA SER A 60 -15.07 -12.79 33.50
C SER A 60 -15.52 -11.36 33.15
N LEU A 61 -14.83 -10.70 32.22
CA LEU A 61 -15.06 -9.31 31.83
C LEU A 61 -15.81 -9.17 30.49
N VAL A 62 -16.10 -10.27 29.80
CA VAL A 62 -16.62 -10.26 28.42
C VAL A 62 -17.69 -11.32 28.22
N ASN A 63 -18.55 -11.14 27.22
CA ASN A 63 -19.39 -12.24 26.75
C ASN A 63 -18.59 -13.09 25.77
N GLU A 64 -18.50 -14.39 26.04
CA GLU A 64 -17.65 -15.32 25.28
C GLU A 64 -18.05 -15.48 23.80
N ASP A 65 -19.35 -15.36 23.50
CA ASP A 65 -19.92 -15.55 22.17
C ASP A 65 -19.78 -14.31 21.27
N ASP A 66 -19.42 -13.16 21.83
CA ASP A 66 -19.26 -11.91 21.09
C ASP A 66 -18.06 -11.99 20.14
N ASN A 67 -18.15 -11.23 19.04
CA ASN A 67 -17.02 -11.03 18.15
C ASN A 67 -15.97 -10.15 18.84
N ALA A 68 -14.71 -10.42 18.56
CA ALA A 68 -13.60 -9.56 18.97
C ALA A 68 -13.69 -8.19 18.28
N ILE A 69 -13.34 -7.14 19.02
CA ILE A 69 -13.07 -5.81 18.46
C ILE A 69 -11.65 -5.82 17.87
N TYR A 70 -11.55 -6.26 16.62
CA TYR A 70 -10.26 -6.51 15.97
C TYR A 70 -9.68 -5.26 15.31
N PHE A 71 -8.98 -4.43 16.07
CA PHE A 71 -8.27 -3.23 15.58
C PHE A 71 -6.79 -3.48 15.28
N LEU A 72 -6.49 -4.61 14.64
CA LEU A 72 -5.13 -5.00 14.26
C LEU A 72 -5.00 -5.41 12.78
N GLY A 73 -6.01 -5.09 11.95
CA GLY A 73 -6.00 -5.36 10.50
C GLY A 73 -4.88 -4.65 9.74
N ASN A 74 -4.36 -3.56 10.30
CA ASN A 74 -3.20 -2.83 9.79
C ASN A 74 -1.87 -3.60 9.94
N SER A 75 -1.85 -4.68 10.72
CA SER A 75 -0.68 -5.55 10.92
C SER A 75 -0.91 -6.95 10.34
N LEU A 76 -2.05 -7.57 10.68
CA LEU A 76 -2.50 -8.82 10.11
C LEU A 76 -3.98 -8.73 9.79
N GLY A 77 -4.30 -8.71 8.51
CA GLY A 77 -5.68 -8.69 8.03
C GLY A 77 -6.47 -9.94 8.41
N LEU A 78 -7.78 -9.79 8.62
CA LEU A 78 -8.67 -10.92 8.92
C LEU A 78 -8.76 -11.86 7.70
N GLN A 79 -8.92 -13.16 7.96
CA GLN A 79 -9.02 -14.15 6.88
C GLN A 79 -10.36 -14.05 6.14
N PRO A 80 -10.37 -13.84 4.81
CA PRO A 80 -11.58 -13.97 4.00
C PRO A 80 -12.07 -15.42 3.95
N LYS A 81 -13.38 -15.62 4.02
CA LYS A 81 -14.00 -16.95 4.03
C LYS A 81 -13.70 -17.78 2.77
N MET A 82 -13.48 -17.11 1.64
CA MET A 82 -13.19 -17.75 0.35
C MET A 82 -11.75 -18.28 0.21
N VAL A 83 -10.85 -17.96 1.14
CA VAL A 83 -9.45 -18.43 1.08
C VAL A 83 -9.37 -19.95 0.94
N LYS A 84 -10.14 -20.68 1.74
CA LYS A 84 -10.16 -22.15 1.70
C LYS A 84 -10.59 -22.67 0.33
N THR A 85 -11.66 -22.11 -0.23
CA THR A 85 -12.22 -22.53 -1.51
C THR A 85 -11.20 -22.42 -2.64
N TYR A 86 -10.48 -21.30 -2.75
CA TYR A 86 -9.52 -21.13 -3.84
C TYR A 86 -8.24 -21.95 -3.64
N LEU A 87 -7.83 -22.20 -2.40
CA LEU A 87 -6.79 -23.17 -2.11
C LEU A 87 -7.20 -24.56 -2.62
N GLU A 88 -8.41 -25.01 -2.31
CA GLU A 88 -8.95 -26.29 -2.75
C GLU A 88 -9.02 -26.40 -4.29
N GLU A 89 -9.40 -25.33 -5.01
CA GLU A 89 -9.41 -25.34 -6.48
C GLU A 89 -8.05 -25.72 -7.10
N GLU A 90 -6.94 -25.17 -6.62
CA GLU A 90 -5.62 -25.46 -7.18
C GLU A 90 -5.03 -26.77 -6.64
N LEU A 91 -5.34 -27.15 -5.40
CA LEU A 91 -4.99 -28.46 -4.85
C LEU A 91 -5.67 -29.58 -5.64
N ASP A 92 -6.95 -29.41 -5.98
CA ASP A 92 -7.69 -30.34 -6.83
C ASP A 92 -7.12 -30.39 -8.24
N LYS A 93 -6.77 -29.23 -8.83
CA LYS A 93 -6.09 -29.18 -10.13
C LYS A 93 -4.77 -29.94 -10.09
N TRP A 94 -3.97 -29.74 -9.06
CA TRP A 94 -2.69 -30.45 -8.90
C TRP A 94 -2.89 -31.95 -8.77
N ALA A 95 -3.80 -32.39 -7.90
CA ALA A 95 -4.10 -33.80 -7.69
C ALA A 95 -4.62 -34.48 -8.97
N LYS A 96 -5.45 -33.77 -9.76
CA LYS A 96 -6.12 -34.33 -10.94
C LYS A 96 -5.24 -34.39 -12.18
N ILE A 97 -4.47 -33.33 -12.44
CA ILE A 97 -3.76 -33.17 -13.73
C ILE A 97 -2.26 -32.90 -13.58
N GLY A 98 -1.70 -32.93 -12.38
CA GLY A 98 -0.25 -32.83 -12.16
C GLY A 98 0.38 -31.63 -12.89
N ALA A 99 1.45 -31.89 -13.63
CA ALA A 99 2.20 -30.85 -14.36
C ALA A 99 1.37 -30.08 -15.41
N TYR A 100 0.29 -30.65 -15.96
CA TYR A 100 -0.55 -29.94 -16.93
C TYR A 100 -1.21 -28.68 -16.33
N GLY A 101 -1.33 -28.59 -15.00
CA GLY A 101 -1.79 -27.41 -14.29
C GLY A 101 -0.94 -26.15 -14.51
N HIS A 102 0.28 -26.29 -15.04
CA HIS A 102 1.12 -25.17 -15.46
C HIS A 102 0.49 -24.31 -16.55
N GLU A 103 -0.26 -24.91 -17.48
CA GLU A 103 -0.75 -24.24 -18.69
C GLU A 103 -2.28 -24.09 -18.74
N VAL A 104 -3.02 -24.75 -17.84
CA VAL A 104 -4.50 -24.78 -17.89
C VAL A 104 -5.18 -24.38 -16.57
N GLY A 105 -6.49 -24.16 -16.66
CA GLY A 105 -7.37 -23.82 -15.54
C GLY A 105 -7.63 -22.33 -15.43
N LYS A 106 -8.34 -21.93 -14.36
CA LYS A 106 -8.62 -20.50 -14.08
C LYS A 106 -7.34 -19.70 -13.83
N ARG A 107 -6.32 -20.34 -13.23
CA ARG A 107 -5.03 -19.75 -12.88
C ARG A 107 -3.88 -20.67 -13.33
N PRO A 108 -3.53 -20.69 -14.63
CA PRO A 108 -2.38 -21.46 -15.09
C PRO A 108 -1.13 -21.07 -14.29
N TRP A 109 -0.40 -22.03 -13.71
CA TRP A 109 0.64 -21.70 -12.72
C TRP A 109 1.82 -20.91 -13.29
N ILE A 110 2.05 -20.97 -14.62
CA ILE A 110 3.12 -20.19 -15.28
C ILE A 110 2.83 -18.69 -15.26
N ILE A 111 1.55 -18.30 -15.25
CA ILE A 111 1.08 -16.90 -15.28
C ILE A 111 0.13 -16.63 -14.11
N GLY A 112 0.34 -17.32 -12.98
CA GLY A 112 -0.58 -17.28 -11.85
C GLY A 112 -0.68 -15.89 -11.24
N ASP A 113 0.44 -15.19 -11.16
CA ASP A 113 0.56 -13.79 -10.79
C ASP A 113 -0.13 -12.85 -11.80
N GLU A 114 0.15 -13.00 -13.10
CA GLU A 114 -0.46 -12.18 -14.15
C GLU A 114 -1.99 -12.38 -14.23
N SER A 115 -2.49 -13.57 -13.88
CA SER A 115 -3.93 -13.87 -13.93
C SER A 115 -4.79 -13.03 -12.98
N ILE A 116 -4.17 -12.38 -11.99
CA ILE A 116 -4.84 -11.59 -10.96
C ILE A 116 -4.29 -10.15 -10.83
N VAL A 117 -3.24 -9.80 -11.57
CA VAL A 117 -2.59 -8.48 -11.49
C VAL A 117 -3.55 -7.34 -11.85
N SER A 118 -4.52 -7.60 -12.73
CA SER A 118 -5.52 -6.61 -13.14
C SER A 118 -6.38 -6.10 -11.98
N LEU A 119 -6.50 -6.89 -10.92
CA LEU A 119 -7.27 -6.50 -9.75
C LEU A 119 -6.52 -5.53 -8.82
N MET A 120 -5.22 -5.33 -9.04
CA MET A 120 -4.43 -4.33 -8.33
C MET A 120 -4.50 -2.95 -8.96
N LYS A 121 -4.91 -2.83 -10.24
CA LYS A 121 -4.84 -1.57 -11.00
C LYS A 121 -5.52 -0.42 -10.28
N ASP A 122 -6.73 -0.67 -9.78
CA ASP A 122 -7.55 0.35 -9.10
C ASP A 122 -7.10 0.58 -7.65
N ILE A 123 -6.43 -0.41 -7.04
CA ILE A 123 -5.92 -0.32 -5.67
C ILE A 123 -4.66 0.56 -5.61
N VAL A 124 -3.79 0.47 -6.62
CA VAL A 124 -2.54 1.27 -6.66
C VAL A 124 -2.57 2.40 -7.70
N GLY A 125 -3.60 2.46 -8.53
CA GLY A 125 -3.72 3.42 -9.63
C GLY A 125 -2.55 3.32 -10.61
N ALA A 126 -2.37 2.13 -11.19
CA ALA A 126 -1.30 1.82 -12.14
C ALA A 126 -1.77 0.87 -13.25
N HIS A 127 -1.05 0.82 -14.35
CA HIS A 127 -1.30 -0.13 -15.43
C HIS A 127 -0.79 -1.54 -15.06
N GLU A 128 -1.38 -2.58 -15.64
CA GLU A 128 -0.98 -3.99 -15.38
C GLU A 128 0.49 -4.23 -15.66
N LYS A 129 1.03 -3.61 -16.70
CA LYS A 129 2.44 -3.70 -17.10
C LYS A 129 3.41 -2.98 -16.15
N GLU A 130 2.90 -2.25 -15.17
CA GLU A 130 3.70 -1.54 -14.18
C GLU A 130 3.72 -2.29 -12.84
N ILE A 131 2.93 -3.36 -12.71
CA ILE A 131 2.72 -4.08 -11.45
C ILE A 131 3.28 -5.50 -11.57
N ALA A 132 4.02 -5.95 -10.55
CA ALA A 132 4.42 -7.33 -10.38
C ALA A 132 4.00 -7.83 -9.00
N LEU A 133 3.39 -9.02 -8.94
CA LEU A 133 3.05 -9.71 -7.70
C LEU A 133 4.09 -10.81 -7.46
N MET A 134 5.03 -10.58 -6.55
CA MET A 134 6.20 -11.43 -6.36
C MET A 134 6.83 -11.31 -4.98
N ASN A 135 7.55 -12.35 -4.57
CA ASN A 135 8.43 -12.40 -3.38
C ASN A 135 7.77 -11.90 -2.08
N ALA A 136 8.59 -11.33 -1.19
CA ALA A 136 8.19 -10.62 0.01
C ALA A 136 8.55 -9.13 -0.12
N LEU A 137 7.95 -8.29 0.73
CA LEU A 137 8.06 -6.82 0.64
C LEU A 137 9.51 -6.35 0.61
N THR A 138 10.30 -6.68 1.62
CA THR A 138 11.70 -6.24 1.73
C THR A 138 12.56 -6.83 0.61
N VAL A 139 12.24 -8.03 0.13
CA VAL A 139 12.93 -8.62 -1.04
C VAL A 139 12.69 -7.76 -2.27
N ASN A 140 11.45 -7.37 -2.53
CA ASN A 140 11.13 -6.47 -3.65
C ASN A 140 11.82 -5.11 -3.49
N LEU A 141 11.86 -4.56 -2.27
CA LEU A 141 12.57 -3.32 -2.00
C LEU A 141 14.05 -3.41 -2.36
N HIS A 142 14.73 -4.51 -2.01
CA HIS A 142 16.11 -4.75 -2.42
C HIS A 142 16.26 -4.82 -3.93
N LEU A 143 15.39 -5.54 -4.64
CA LEU A 143 15.46 -5.69 -6.10
C LEU A 143 15.30 -4.33 -6.81
N LEU A 144 14.39 -3.49 -6.32
CA LEU A 144 14.19 -2.13 -6.82
C LEU A 144 15.42 -1.27 -6.55
N LEU A 145 15.91 -1.24 -5.30
CA LEU A 145 17.08 -0.45 -4.91
C LEU A 145 18.35 -0.84 -5.68
N LEU A 146 18.57 -2.13 -5.98
CA LEU A 146 19.73 -2.57 -6.77
C LEU A 146 19.82 -1.91 -8.15
N SER A 147 18.71 -1.39 -8.69
CA SER A 147 18.69 -0.80 -10.04
C SER A 147 18.40 0.70 -10.06
N PHE A 148 17.65 1.20 -9.07
CA PHE A 148 17.37 2.62 -8.90
C PHE A 148 18.48 3.35 -8.13
N PHE A 149 19.08 2.72 -7.11
CA PHE A 149 20.18 3.30 -6.35
C PHE A 149 21.51 3.06 -7.08
N LYS A 150 21.92 4.04 -7.89
CA LYS A 150 23.19 4.04 -8.64
C LYS A 150 24.06 5.20 -8.17
N PRO A 151 24.69 5.09 -6.99
CA PRO A 151 25.39 6.22 -6.38
C PRO A 151 26.59 6.66 -7.22
N THR A 152 26.87 7.96 -7.18
CA THR A 152 28.05 8.62 -7.76
C THR A 152 28.73 9.47 -6.69
N PRO A 153 29.99 9.93 -6.88
CA PRO A 153 30.64 10.80 -5.89
C PRO A 153 29.86 12.07 -5.55
N LYS A 154 29.01 12.58 -6.46
CA LYS A 154 28.18 13.77 -6.22
C LYS A 154 26.80 13.45 -5.66
N ARG A 155 26.22 12.31 -6.04
CA ARG A 155 24.83 11.92 -5.75
C ARG A 155 24.80 10.48 -5.23
N HIS A 156 24.79 10.32 -3.92
CA HIS A 156 24.94 9.00 -3.26
C HIS A 156 24.04 8.80 -2.04
N LYS A 157 23.31 9.83 -1.59
CA LYS A 157 22.45 9.69 -0.41
C LYS A 157 21.15 8.97 -0.74
N ILE A 158 20.61 8.24 0.22
CA ILE A 158 19.21 7.81 0.28
C ILE A 158 18.53 8.65 1.36
N LEU A 159 17.45 9.34 1.00
CA LEU A 159 16.63 10.14 1.90
C LEU A 159 15.43 9.31 2.37
N LEU A 160 15.23 9.23 3.70
CA LEU A 160 14.10 8.53 4.33
C LEU A 160 13.64 9.26 5.60
N GLU A 161 12.50 8.88 6.17
CA GLU A 161 12.10 9.30 7.51
C GLU A 161 12.92 8.61 8.61
N ALA A 162 13.22 9.34 9.69
CA ALA A 162 13.83 8.75 10.87
C ALA A 162 12.84 7.83 11.59
N LYS A 163 13.35 6.76 12.21
CA LYS A 163 12.53 5.70 12.80
C LYS A 163 11.55 5.06 11.79
N ALA A 164 11.92 5.01 10.51
CA ALA A 164 11.28 4.16 9.52
C ALA A 164 11.14 2.71 10.02
N PHE A 165 10.27 1.94 9.37
CA PHE A 165 10.07 0.54 9.73
C PHE A 165 11.43 -0.20 9.72
N PRO A 166 11.73 -1.05 10.74
CA PRO A 166 13.08 -1.59 10.91
C PRO A 166 13.62 -2.33 9.68
N SER A 167 12.75 -3.04 8.96
CA SER A 167 13.17 -3.78 7.77
C SER A 167 13.65 -2.87 6.64
N ASP A 168 12.99 -1.73 6.43
CA ASP A 168 13.34 -0.71 5.44
C ASP A 168 14.65 -0.03 5.81
N HIS A 169 14.82 0.29 7.09
CA HIS A 169 16.06 0.84 7.63
C HIS A 169 17.24 -0.08 7.32
N TYR A 170 17.14 -1.38 7.62
CA TYR A 170 18.19 -2.35 7.34
C TYR A 170 18.40 -2.58 5.84
N ALA A 171 17.33 -2.55 5.03
CA ALA A 171 17.45 -2.66 3.58
C ALA A 171 18.25 -1.49 2.99
N ILE A 172 17.96 -0.27 3.42
CA ILE A 172 18.67 0.94 2.98
C ILE A 172 20.12 0.93 3.47
N GLU A 173 20.35 0.62 4.74
CA GLU A 173 21.69 0.53 5.33
C GLU A 173 22.57 -0.47 4.56
N SER A 174 22.05 -1.68 4.32
CA SER A 174 22.80 -2.72 3.61
C SER A 174 23.02 -2.41 2.13
N GLN A 175 22.10 -1.68 1.47
CA GLN A 175 22.33 -1.18 0.11
C GLN A 175 23.45 -0.14 0.07
N ILE A 176 23.50 0.78 1.04
CA ILE A 176 24.60 1.75 1.16
C ILE A 176 25.93 1.02 1.38
N GLN A 177 25.96 0.04 2.29
CA GLN A 177 27.14 -0.77 2.56
C GLN A 177 27.58 -1.60 1.34
N LEU A 178 26.64 -2.12 0.55
CA LEU A 178 26.91 -2.89 -0.68
C LEU A 178 27.73 -2.06 -1.69
N HIS A 179 27.51 -0.74 -1.73
CA HIS A 179 28.27 0.19 -2.55
C HIS A 179 29.56 0.73 -1.89
N GLY A 180 29.93 0.22 -0.72
CA GLY A 180 31.12 0.66 0.03
C GLY A 180 31.03 2.10 0.56
N LEU A 181 29.81 2.63 0.70
CA LEU A 181 29.56 3.99 1.17
C LEU A 181 29.48 4.04 2.70
N ASP A 182 29.80 5.21 3.24
CA ASP A 182 29.63 5.52 4.66
C ASP A 182 28.14 5.73 4.98
N VAL A 183 27.62 4.95 5.93
CA VAL A 183 26.20 4.96 6.32
C VAL A 183 25.80 6.30 6.93
N GLU A 184 26.60 6.87 7.83
CA GLU A 184 26.28 8.13 8.49
C GLU A 184 26.16 9.29 7.49
N LYS A 185 26.98 9.28 6.43
CA LYS A 185 26.99 10.31 5.39
C LYS A 185 25.96 10.08 4.29
N SER A 186 25.57 8.84 4.04
CA SER A 186 24.73 8.46 2.89
C SER A 186 23.30 8.13 3.27
N MET A 187 23.02 7.82 4.54
CA MET A 187 21.67 7.53 5.03
C MET A 187 21.05 8.78 5.66
N ARG A 188 20.37 9.57 4.84
CA ARG A 188 19.82 10.87 5.28
C ARG A 188 18.43 10.68 5.88
N MET A 189 18.34 10.68 7.21
CA MET A 189 17.07 10.49 7.93
C MET A 189 16.44 11.82 8.41
N ILE A 190 15.23 12.14 7.97
CA ILE A 190 14.50 13.34 8.45
C ILE A 190 13.86 13.05 9.80
N LYS A 191 14.15 13.88 10.80
CA LYS A 191 13.60 13.77 12.16
C LYS A 191 12.48 14.79 12.35
N PRO A 192 11.45 14.48 13.16
CA PRO A 192 10.48 15.49 13.57
C PRO A 192 11.17 16.58 14.40
N ARG A 193 10.51 17.73 14.49
CA ARG A 193 10.95 18.84 15.36
C ARG A 193 10.87 18.40 16.82
N GLU A 194 11.60 19.11 17.70
CA GLU A 194 11.55 18.83 19.13
C GLU A 194 10.12 18.96 19.66
N GLY A 195 9.63 17.94 20.38
CA GLY A 195 8.25 17.87 20.87
C GLY A 195 7.21 17.37 19.85
N GLU A 196 7.62 17.02 18.63
CA GLU A 196 6.75 16.45 17.59
C GLU A 196 7.10 14.98 17.31
N GLU A 197 6.12 14.18 16.90
CA GLU A 197 6.32 12.80 16.45
C GLU A 197 6.18 12.64 14.94
N THR A 198 5.36 13.49 14.31
CA THR A 198 5.12 13.51 12.87
C THR A 198 6.04 14.51 12.17
N LEU A 199 6.28 14.30 10.88
CA LEU A 199 7.04 15.24 10.05
C LEU A 199 6.11 16.28 9.46
N ARG A 200 6.55 17.54 9.44
CA ARG A 200 5.84 18.57 8.70
C ARG A 200 6.23 18.51 7.22
N MET A 201 5.26 18.74 6.34
CA MET A 201 5.52 18.66 4.90
C MET A 201 6.56 19.70 4.46
N GLU A 202 6.52 20.91 5.03
CA GLU A 202 7.49 21.97 4.75
C GLU A 202 8.93 21.57 5.10
N ASP A 203 9.15 20.77 6.15
CA ASP A 203 10.47 20.31 6.55
C ASP A 203 11.01 19.26 5.58
N ILE A 204 10.13 18.38 5.09
CA ILE A 204 10.48 17.38 4.06
C ILE A 204 10.91 18.11 2.77
N LEU A 205 10.09 19.06 2.32
CA LEU A 205 10.36 19.83 1.10
C LEU A 205 11.64 20.66 1.22
N GLU A 206 11.88 21.28 2.38
CA GLU A 206 13.09 22.07 2.63
C GLU A 206 14.36 21.20 2.56
N VAL A 207 14.33 19.98 3.12
CA VAL A 207 15.45 19.04 3.04
C VAL A 207 15.70 18.62 1.59
N ILE A 208 14.65 18.28 0.84
CA ILE A 208 14.79 17.91 -0.57
C ILE A 208 15.37 19.07 -1.37
N GLU A 209 14.88 20.29 -1.19
CA GLU A 209 15.38 21.46 -1.92
C GLU A 209 16.87 21.72 -1.64
N LYS A 210 17.27 21.68 -0.36
CA LYS A 210 18.64 21.97 0.07
C LYS A 210 19.64 20.86 -0.25
N GLU A 211 19.25 19.60 -0.14
CA GLU A 211 20.17 18.46 -0.24
C GLU A 211 19.98 17.61 -1.49
N GLY A 212 18.94 17.87 -2.28
CA GLY A 212 18.48 17.04 -3.40
C GLY A 212 19.53 16.73 -4.45
N ASP A 213 20.45 17.65 -4.73
CA ASP A 213 21.54 17.43 -5.70
C ASP A 213 22.50 16.29 -5.29
N SER A 214 22.53 15.96 -4.00
CA SER A 214 23.32 14.86 -3.42
C SER A 214 22.54 13.58 -3.15
N ILE A 215 21.21 13.60 -3.33
CA ILE A 215 20.30 12.49 -3.07
C ILE A 215 20.07 11.70 -4.36
N ALA A 216 20.39 10.41 -4.35
CA ALA A 216 20.12 9.51 -5.47
C ALA A 216 18.66 9.03 -5.45
N VAL A 217 18.19 8.63 -4.28
CA VAL A 217 16.86 8.06 -4.07
C VAL A 217 16.22 8.71 -2.85
N VAL A 218 14.99 9.18 -3.00
CA VAL A 218 14.06 9.43 -1.90
C VAL A 218 13.21 8.18 -1.72
N LEU A 219 13.27 7.57 -0.55
CA LEU A 219 12.54 6.36 -0.20
C LEU A 219 11.82 6.58 1.12
N PHE A 220 10.50 6.76 1.05
CA PHE A 220 9.64 7.02 2.19
C PHE A 220 8.61 5.90 2.36
N SER A 221 8.11 5.70 3.57
CA SER A 221 6.80 5.03 3.68
C SER A 221 5.70 5.91 3.06
N GLY A 222 4.67 5.31 2.47
CA GLY A 222 3.46 6.05 2.07
C GLY A 222 2.66 6.49 3.30
N LEU A 223 2.56 5.59 4.28
CA LEU A 223 1.95 5.83 5.58
C LEU A 223 2.85 5.26 6.67
N HIS A 224 3.28 6.10 7.62
CA HIS A 224 4.23 5.71 8.66
C HIS A 224 3.61 4.74 9.68
N PHE A 225 4.23 3.57 9.87
CA PHE A 225 3.63 2.45 10.60
C PHE A 225 3.26 2.74 12.06
N TYR A 226 4.02 3.62 12.73
CA TYR A 226 3.85 3.91 14.15
C TYR A 226 2.94 5.12 14.39
N THR A 227 3.20 6.23 13.70
CA THR A 227 2.48 7.49 13.92
C THR A 227 1.16 7.56 13.17
N GLY A 228 0.93 6.68 12.19
CA GLY A 228 -0.25 6.71 11.32
C GLY A 228 -0.22 7.86 10.30
N GLN A 229 0.90 8.59 10.19
CA GLN A 229 1.00 9.72 9.29
C GLN A 229 0.97 9.27 7.82
N LEU A 230 -0.03 9.73 7.07
CA LEU A 230 -0.05 9.66 5.62
C LEU A 230 0.83 10.79 5.04
N PHE A 231 1.86 10.42 4.29
CA PHE A 231 2.69 11.40 3.60
C PHE A 231 2.06 11.83 2.27
N ASN A 232 2.32 13.07 1.85
CA ASN A 232 1.86 13.57 0.56
C ASN A 232 2.76 13.03 -0.57
N ILE A 233 2.45 11.81 -1.01
CA ILE A 233 3.16 11.06 -2.06
C ILE A 233 3.42 11.91 -3.32
N PRO A 234 2.41 12.55 -3.96
CA PRO A 234 2.66 13.32 -5.19
C PRO A 234 3.57 14.53 -4.95
N ALA A 235 3.42 15.24 -3.82
CA ALA A 235 4.26 16.41 -3.54
C ALA A 235 5.72 16.02 -3.23
N ILE A 236 5.97 14.92 -2.52
CA ILE A 236 7.33 14.40 -2.30
C ILE A 236 7.95 13.94 -3.62
N THR A 237 7.16 13.27 -4.47
CA THR A 237 7.58 12.82 -5.80
C THR A 237 8.04 13.98 -6.67
N GLN A 238 7.20 15.00 -6.82
CA GLN A 238 7.51 16.21 -7.59
C GLN A 238 8.75 16.94 -7.06
N ALA A 239 8.87 17.09 -5.73
CA ALA A 239 10.03 17.74 -5.13
C ALA A 239 11.33 16.97 -5.39
N GLY A 240 11.32 15.64 -5.26
CA GLY A 240 12.48 14.81 -5.54
C GLY A 240 12.90 14.88 -7.02
N HIS A 241 11.95 14.79 -7.94
CA HIS A 241 12.22 14.91 -9.38
C HIS A 241 12.77 16.27 -9.77
N ALA A 242 12.28 17.37 -9.17
CA ALA A 242 12.81 18.71 -9.40
C ALA A 242 14.30 18.83 -9.09
N LYS A 243 14.83 17.95 -8.22
CA LYS A 243 16.25 17.84 -7.86
C LYS A 243 16.98 16.68 -8.54
N GLY A 244 16.32 15.97 -9.45
CA GLY A 244 16.87 14.84 -10.19
C GLY A 244 17.04 13.55 -9.37
N CYS A 245 16.31 13.42 -8.25
CA CYS A 245 16.25 12.19 -7.48
C CYS A 245 15.29 11.20 -8.13
N PHE A 246 15.49 9.90 -7.95
CA PHE A 246 14.39 8.95 -8.03
C PHE A 246 13.59 9.00 -6.72
N VAL A 247 12.28 8.81 -6.79
CA VAL A 247 11.37 8.81 -5.65
C VAL A 247 10.53 7.54 -5.66
N GLY A 248 10.68 6.74 -4.61
CA GLY A 248 9.88 5.54 -4.42
C GLY A 248 9.34 5.39 -3.01
N PHE A 249 8.40 4.48 -2.84
CA PHE A 249 7.66 4.34 -1.58
C PHE A 249 7.50 2.89 -1.13
N ASP A 250 7.66 2.65 0.17
CA ASP A 250 7.08 1.49 0.83
C ASP A 250 5.61 1.78 1.17
N LEU A 251 4.70 1.03 0.55
CA LEU A 251 3.27 1.22 0.65
C LEU A 251 2.59 0.19 1.57
N ALA A 252 3.33 -0.48 2.46
CA ALA A 252 2.79 -1.56 3.29
C ALA A 252 1.57 -1.15 4.14
N HIS A 253 1.52 0.10 4.61
CA HIS A 253 0.37 0.63 5.35
C HIS A 253 -0.57 1.50 4.50
N ALA A 254 -0.23 1.75 3.24
CA ALA A 254 -1.02 2.57 2.34
C ALA A 254 -1.90 1.73 1.40
N VAL A 255 -1.37 0.64 0.86
CA VAL A 255 -2.10 -0.21 -0.09
C VAL A 255 -3.36 -0.81 0.55
N GLY A 256 -4.51 -0.65 -0.12
CA GLY A 256 -5.80 -1.11 0.40
C GLY A 256 -6.34 -0.32 1.61
N ASN A 257 -5.71 0.81 1.96
CA ASN A 257 -6.12 1.68 3.07
C ASN A 257 -6.44 3.10 2.57
N VAL A 258 -5.49 3.72 1.87
CA VAL A 258 -5.65 5.04 1.26
C VAL A 258 -5.69 4.92 -0.25
N GLU A 259 -6.27 5.91 -0.93
CA GLU A 259 -6.25 5.95 -2.38
C GLU A 259 -4.84 6.21 -2.89
N LEU A 260 -4.48 5.52 -3.98
CA LEU A 260 -3.18 5.59 -4.60
C LEU A 260 -3.36 5.78 -6.11
N HIS A 261 -2.56 6.68 -6.68
CA HIS A 261 -2.51 6.94 -8.12
C HIS A 261 -1.07 6.93 -8.59
N LEU A 262 -0.37 5.81 -8.42
CA LEU A 262 1.09 5.75 -8.59
C LEU A 262 1.56 6.16 -9.99
N HIS A 263 0.82 5.78 -11.03
CA HIS A 263 1.10 6.20 -12.40
C HIS A 263 0.91 7.71 -12.56
N ASP A 264 -0.28 8.23 -12.21
CA ASP A 264 -0.61 9.65 -12.40
C ASP A 264 0.24 10.59 -11.52
N TRP A 265 0.70 10.10 -10.37
CA TRP A 265 1.60 10.83 -9.48
C TRP A 265 3.06 10.75 -9.90
N ASP A 266 3.36 10.07 -11.01
CA ASP A 266 4.68 9.94 -11.62
C ASP A 266 5.70 9.23 -10.71
N VAL A 267 5.26 8.45 -9.72
CA VAL A 267 6.12 7.72 -8.77
C VAL A 267 7.10 6.82 -9.55
N ASP A 268 8.38 6.75 -9.18
CA ASP A 268 9.33 5.96 -9.97
C ASP A 268 9.21 4.45 -9.71
N PHE A 269 9.07 4.08 -8.44
CA PHE A 269 8.86 2.70 -8.01
C PHE A 269 8.15 2.64 -6.66
N ALA A 270 7.51 1.52 -6.36
CA ALA A 270 6.98 1.26 -5.04
C ALA A 270 6.96 -0.25 -4.73
N CYS A 271 6.80 -0.60 -3.46
CA CYS A 271 6.56 -1.98 -3.04
C CYS A 271 5.59 -2.04 -1.86
N TRP A 272 4.90 -3.16 -1.70
CA TRP A 272 3.95 -3.36 -0.60
C TRP A 272 3.87 -4.84 -0.20
N CYS A 273 3.44 -5.11 1.04
CA CYS A 273 3.00 -6.44 1.44
C CYS A 273 1.49 -6.60 1.22
N SER A 274 1.01 -7.84 1.24
CA SER A 274 -0.42 -8.14 1.05
C SER A 274 -1.12 -8.63 2.32
N TYR A 275 -0.40 -8.86 3.42
CA TYR A 275 -0.96 -9.48 4.62
C TYR A 275 -1.60 -8.51 5.63
N LYS A 276 -1.48 -7.20 5.38
CA LYS A 276 -2.11 -6.13 6.18
C LYS A 276 -3.53 -5.86 5.66
N TYR A 277 -3.80 -4.68 5.15
CA TYR A 277 -5.12 -4.29 4.63
C TYR A 277 -5.60 -5.11 3.43
N LEU A 278 -4.70 -5.75 2.68
CA LEU A 278 -5.07 -6.66 1.60
C LEU A 278 -5.42 -8.08 2.08
N ASN A 279 -5.30 -8.37 3.39
CA ASN A 279 -5.83 -9.57 4.04
C ASN A 279 -5.31 -10.92 3.50
N SER A 280 -4.07 -10.99 2.99
CA SER A 280 -3.49 -12.20 2.37
C SER A 280 -3.09 -13.35 3.29
N GLY A 281 -3.16 -13.15 4.61
CA GLY A 281 -2.54 -14.05 5.58
C GLY A 281 -1.02 -13.85 5.68
N ALA A 282 -0.47 -14.23 6.83
CA ALA A 282 0.91 -13.93 7.22
C ALA A 282 1.94 -14.37 6.18
N GLY A 283 2.85 -13.47 5.79
CA GLY A 283 3.89 -13.75 4.81
C GLY A 283 3.39 -13.93 3.37
N GLY A 284 2.17 -13.48 3.07
CA GLY A 284 1.64 -13.51 1.71
C GLY A 284 2.51 -12.75 0.70
N LEU A 285 2.33 -13.11 -0.57
CA LEU A 285 3.13 -12.61 -1.70
C LEU A 285 3.01 -11.08 -1.81
N ALA A 286 4.14 -10.40 -1.93
CA ALA A 286 4.20 -8.94 -2.01
C ALA A 286 3.92 -8.41 -3.41
N GLY A 287 3.85 -7.08 -3.54
CA GLY A 287 3.79 -6.40 -4.82
C GLY A 287 4.94 -5.43 -5.02
N ALA A 288 5.21 -5.13 -6.28
CA ALA A 288 6.14 -4.11 -6.73
C ALA A 288 5.50 -3.32 -7.87
N PHE A 289 5.81 -2.03 -7.93
CA PHE A 289 5.44 -1.12 -9.00
C PHE A 289 6.70 -0.48 -9.58
N ILE A 290 6.77 -0.38 -10.90
CA ILE A 290 7.75 0.43 -11.62
C ILE A 290 7.00 1.17 -12.72
N HIS A 291 7.10 2.49 -12.74
CA HIS A 291 6.43 3.29 -13.76
C HIS A 291 6.96 2.98 -15.16
N GLU A 292 6.04 2.89 -16.13
CA GLU A 292 6.35 2.55 -17.52
C GLU A 292 7.39 3.47 -18.19
N LYS A 293 7.55 4.72 -17.72
CA LYS A 293 8.62 5.62 -18.18
C LYS A 293 10.03 5.03 -18.02
N HIS A 294 10.19 4.07 -17.10
CA HIS A 294 11.46 3.40 -16.81
C HIS A 294 11.66 2.07 -17.56
N ALA A 295 10.68 1.59 -18.33
CA ALA A 295 10.69 0.26 -18.95
C ALA A 295 11.93 0.01 -19.85
N HIS A 296 12.46 1.06 -20.47
CA HIS A 296 13.59 0.97 -21.39
C HIS A 296 14.93 1.45 -20.80
N THR A 297 14.90 2.26 -19.74
CA THR A 297 16.09 2.97 -19.20
C THR A 297 16.60 2.37 -17.90
N ILE A 298 15.72 1.79 -17.09
CA ILE A 298 16.06 1.06 -15.87
C ILE A 298 16.00 -0.42 -16.22
N LYS A 299 16.97 -1.22 -15.77
CA LYS A 299 17.05 -2.67 -16.05
C LYS A 299 17.29 -3.44 -14.76
N PRO A 300 16.72 -4.65 -14.61
CA PRO A 300 16.87 -5.42 -13.39
C PRO A 300 18.33 -5.79 -13.19
N ALA A 301 18.89 -5.44 -12.02
CA ALA A 301 20.26 -5.78 -11.67
C ALA A 301 20.47 -7.31 -11.54
N THR A 302 19.44 -8.03 -11.10
CA THR A 302 19.43 -9.49 -11.03
C THR A 302 18.48 -10.03 -12.10
N THR A 303 18.99 -10.91 -12.96
CA THR A 303 18.17 -11.59 -13.98
C THR A 303 18.30 -13.09 -13.83
N ILE A 304 17.16 -13.78 -13.81
CA ILE A 304 17.07 -15.24 -13.90
C ILE A 304 16.40 -15.67 -15.23
N ASN A 305 15.94 -14.69 -16.02
CA ASN A 305 15.30 -14.86 -17.31
C ASN A 305 16.28 -14.48 -18.44
N PRO A 306 16.51 -15.33 -19.45
CA PRO A 306 17.37 -15.03 -20.58
C PRO A 306 16.93 -13.82 -21.44
N ARG A 307 15.78 -13.19 -21.15
CA ARG A 307 15.25 -12.03 -21.91
C ARG A 307 15.51 -10.64 -21.28
N GLY A 308 16.11 -10.54 -20.08
CA GLY A 308 16.52 -9.24 -19.51
C GLY A 308 15.38 -8.24 -19.22
N GLN A 309 14.16 -8.72 -18.97
CA GLN A 309 12.99 -7.91 -18.63
C GLN A 309 12.77 -7.87 -17.10
N TRP A 310 12.31 -6.71 -16.59
CA TRP A 310 11.98 -6.47 -15.18
C TRP A 310 10.85 -7.34 -14.67
N ILE A 311 9.83 -7.50 -15.51
CA ILE A 311 8.70 -8.37 -15.27
C ILE A 311 9.12 -9.69 -15.89
N PRO A 312 9.45 -10.70 -15.07
CA PRO A 312 9.76 -11.99 -15.62
C PRO A 312 8.45 -12.58 -16.12
N ASN A 313 8.50 -13.38 -17.19
CA ASN A 313 7.66 -14.59 -17.26
C ASN A 313 8.14 -15.48 -16.09
N PHE A 314 7.86 -15.08 -14.85
CA PHE A 314 8.35 -15.76 -13.67
C PHE A 314 7.55 -17.03 -13.55
N GLN A 315 8.21 -18.18 -13.67
CA GLN A 315 7.63 -19.41 -13.19
C GLN A 315 7.89 -19.44 -11.69
N PRO A 316 6.88 -19.20 -10.83
CA PRO A 316 7.09 -19.36 -9.41
C PRO A 316 7.53 -20.80 -9.16
N SER A 317 8.62 -20.96 -8.40
CA SER A 317 8.91 -22.23 -7.75
C SER A 317 7.65 -22.64 -7.00
N HIS A 318 7.18 -23.85 -7.32
CA HIS A 318 5.93 -24.45 -6.93
C HIS A 318 5.53 -24.12 -5.48
N SER A 319 4.25 -23.75 -5.29
CA SER A 319 3.45 -23.72 -4.04
C SER A 319 3.09 -22.39 -3.32
N VAL A 320 3.45 -21.18 -3.79
CA VAL A 320 3.17 -19.93 -3.00
C VAL A 320 2.34 -18.84 -3.72
N GLY A 321 2.02 -18.98 -5.01
CA GLY A 321 1.14 -18.03 -5.73
C GLY A 321 -0.36 -18.09 -5.37
N LEU A 322 -0.71 -18.86 -4.34
CA LEU A 322 -2.05 -19.40 -4.11
C LEU A 322 -2.92 -18.54 -3.17
N LEU A 323 -2.37 -17.49 -2.55
CA LEU A 323 -3.06 -16.68 -1.53
C LEU A 323 -3.60 -15.34 -2.03
N LEU A 324 -3.14 -14.81 -3.17
CA LEU A 324 -3.58 -13.50 -3.69
C LEU A 324 -4.91 -13.58 -4.46
N ALA A 325 -5.22 -14.72 -5.10
CA ALA A 325 -6.48 -14.87 -5.81
C ALA A 325 -7.71 -14.74 -4.88
N CYS A 326 -7.50 -14.95 -3.57
CA CYS A 326 -8.53 -15.03 -2.52
C CYS A 326 -9.21 -13.70 -2.18
N GLN A 327 -8.62 -12.55 -2.51
CA GLN A 327 -9.05 -11.27 -1.93
C GLN A 327 -9.65 -10.29 -2.90
N PHE A 328 -9.22 -10.36 -4.15
CA PHE A 328 -9.36 -9.21 -5.01
C PHE A 328 -10.75 -9.02 -5.60
N ARG A 329 -11.57 -10.06 -5.69
CA ARG A 329 -12.92 -9.91 -6.24
C ARG A 329 -13.88 -9.17 -5.30
N ASP A 330 -13.71 -9.33 -3.99
CA ASP A 330 -14.56 -8.66 -2.99
C ASP A 330 -14.05 -7.25 -2.65
N LEU A 331 -12.73 -7.05 -2.57
CA LEU A 331 -12.12 -5.72 -2.40
C LEU A 331 -12.21 -4.83 -3.66
N SER A 332 -12.10 -5.41 -4.87
CA SER A 332 -12.39 -4.64 -6.07
C SER A 332 -13.88 -4.31 -6.14
N ALA A 333 -14.79 -5.24 -5.84
CA ALA A 333 -16.23 -4.94 -5.83
C ALA A 333 -16.62 -3.84 -4.84
N SER A 334 -16.02 -3.78 -3.64
CA SER A 334 -16.22 -2.65 -2.72
C SER A 334 -15.65 -1.34 -3.26
N ASN A 335 -14.51 -1.40 -3.96
CA ASN A 335 -13.93 -0.23 -4.63
C ASN A 335 -14.76 0.19 -5.85
N TYR A 336 -15.39 -0.73 -6.59
CA TYR A 336 -16.30 -0.43 -7.71
C TYR A 336 -17.60 0.22 -7.22
N ASP A 337 -18.20 -0.27 -6.13
CA ASP A 337 -19.39 0.37 -5.51
C ASP A 337 -19.06 1.80 -5.00
N CYS A 338 -17.85 2.01 -4.49
CA CYS A 338 -17.37 3.33 -4.06
C CYS A 338 -16.93 4.21 -5.24
N ALA A 339 -16.38 3.61 -6.31
CA ALA A 339 -15.94 4.29 -7.52
C ALA A 339 -17.10 4.68 -8.44
N GLU A 340 -18.23 3.98 -8.47
CA GLU A 340 -19.43 4.43 -9.20
C GLU A 340 -19.98 5.74 -8.60
N GLU A 341 -19.92 5.93 -7.27
CA GLU A 341 -20.21 7.23 -6.64
C GLU A 341 -19.14 8.30 -6.99
N LYS A 342 -17.88 7.88 -7.17
CA LYS A 342 -16.81 8.78 -7.62
C LYS A 342 -16.87 9.12 -9.10
N ILE A 343 -17.30 8.26 -10.01
CA ILE A 343 -17.41 8.60 -11.44
C ILE A 343 -18.47 9.70 -11.65
N HIS A 344 -19.49 9.79 -10.79
CA HIS A 344 -20.43 10.92 -10.79
C HIS A 344 -19.87 12.23 -10.18
N SER A 345 -18.71 12.19 -9.50
CA SER A 345 -18.05 13.34 -8.86
C SER A 345 -16.66 13.69 -9.41
N ALA A 346 -15.95 12.75 -10.04
CA ALA A 346 -14.63 12.90 -10.66
C ALA A 346 -14.70 13.63 -12.00
N ASP A 347 -15.80 13.47 -12.75
CA ASP A 347 -16.14 14.34 -13.90
C ASP A 347 -16.33 15.82 -13.51
N ARG A 348 -16.31 16.15 -12.20
CA ARG A 348 -16.38 17.52 -11.69
C ARG A 348 -15.09 18.04 -11.07
N LEU A 349 -14.04 17.21 -10.98
CA LEU A 349 -12.79 17.54 -10.26
C LEU A 349 -11.60 17.90 -11.18
N SER A 350 -11.71 17.71 -12.50
CA SER A 350 -10.65 18.09 -13.46
C SER A 350 -10.51 19.61 -13.70
N GLY A 351 -11.28 20.46 -13.00
CA GLY A 351 -11.32 21.90 -13.23
C GLY A 351 -10.68 22.80 -12.17
N ILE A 352 -10.19 22.29 -11.03
CA ILE A 352 -9.82 23.14 -9.88
C ILE A 352 -8.51 22.68 -9.22
N LEU A 353 -7.41 22.72 -9.97
CA LEU A 353 -6.05 22.76 -9.40
C LEU A 353 -5.16 23.71 -10.22
N ALA A 354 -5.62 24.94 -10.35
CA ALA A 354 -4.80 26.08 -10.79
C ALA A 354 -5.47 27.38 -10.36
N GLN A 355 -5.33 27.77 -9.10
CA GLN A 355 -5.38 29.19 -8.73
C GLN A 355 -4.78 29.45 -7.35
N THR A 356 -3.63 30.11 -7.41
CA THR A 356 -2.94 30.85 -6.37
C THR A 356 -3.89 31.84 -5.69
N LEU A 357 -3.82 31.94 -4.35
CA LEU A 357 -4.32 33.11 -3.62
C LEU A 357 -3.24 33.65 -2.68
N PRO A 358 -3.19 34.98 -2.50
CA PRO A 358 -1.98 35.69 -2.11
C PRO A 358 -1.94 36.02 -0.62
N TRP A 359 -0.70 36.11 -0.13
CA TRP A 359 -0.30 36.85 1.05
C TRP A 359 -1.09 38.14 1.28
N ARG A 360 -1.61 38.33 2.50
CA ARG A 360 -1.60 39.64 3.17
C ARG A 360 -1.98 39.58 4.66
N LYS A 361 -1.02 40.10 5.44
CA LYS A 361 -1.00 40.63 6.81
C LYS A 361 -1.18 39.68 7.98
#